data_AF-A0AAD3RGE3-F1
#
_entry.id   AF-A0AAD3RGE3-F1
#
_cell.length_a   1.000
_cell.length_b   1.000
_cell.length_c   1.000
_cell.angle_alpha   90.00
_cell.angle_beta   90.00
_cell.angle_gamma   90.00
#
_symmetry.space_group_name_H-M   'P 1'
#
loop_
_entity.id
_entity.type
_entity.pdbx_description
1 polymer ?
#
loop_
_entity_poly.entity_id
_entity_poly.type
_entity_poly.pdbx_seq_one_letter_code
_entity_poly.pdbx_strand_id
1 'polypeptide(L)'
;MLSTWGQSSLSLPFKSVLPALVDRLGDGKDQVRENSQALILRCMEQTASPMYVWERLLPGFKHKNFRSREGVCLCLSATLNMYGAQPLSLSKLVPHLCSLTGDQNPQVREASITTLVDVYRHVGERVRADVGKRGLPAARLQTIFARFDEALNSGNMALSPSHDRSFEDDDSVDGNRSSSAQAAFKVPKVPKKPAESSTARRPSATGGKLVSKESAGAVDEDDFIKAFTDVPTVQIYSTRDLEDNLNKIREVCSDDKHDWDQRASALKKIRSLLVAGAANYDCFYQHLRLLDGAFKLSAKDLRSQVVREACITVAHLSLVLGNKFDHGAEAIVPVLFNLIPNCAKVMATSGVSAIRIIIRHTHVPRLIPLITSNCTSKSVAVRRRCYDFLDLLLQEWQTHSLERHTAVLVESIKKGIRDADSEARVEARKAYWGLRNHFPAEADALYNSLESSYQRTLQSYLKSSGSVASLPQSEGRHPEVDIETLTLQMEAPDFVNSSETRLAVSRIITWTTEPKSSDVRKDGATKLLQNHLKNTGNAAQAPMGSPLTRHTPRSPASWSSPVTSPTNTSQNTPSPSAFDYDTENMNSEDIYSSLKGVTEAIQNFSVRSQEDMNEPVQRREGEE
;
A
#
# COMPACT_ATOMS: atom_id res chain seq x y z
N MET A 1 7.02 27.45 -26.56
CA MET A 1 5.90 28.00 -25.76
C MET A 1 4.92 26.87 -25.40
N LEU A 2 5.32 25.90 -24.57
CA LEU A 2 4.49 24.73 -24.21
C LEU A 2 4.63 24.33 -22.73
N SER A 3 4.98 25.28 -21.86
CA SER A 3 5.29 25.03 -20.44
C SER A 3 4.31 25.68 -19.45
N THR A 4 3.34 26.49 -19.92
CA THR A 4 2.50 27.35 -19.05
C THR A 4 1.03 26.93 -18.96
N TRP A 5 0.57 25.93 -19.71
CA TRP A 5 -0.85 25.52 -19.74
C TRP A 5 -1.18 24.29 -18.87
N GLY A 6 -0.19 23.60 -18.30
CA GLY A 6 -0.40 22.41 -17.45
C GLY A 6 -0.52 22.67 -15.94
N GLN A 7 -0.01 23.79 -15.43
CA GLN A 7 0.00 24.06 -13.97
C GLN A 7 -1.29 24.71 -13.44
N SER A 8 -2.11 25.29 -14.32
CA SER A 8 -3.28 26.09 -13.92
C SER A 8 -4.50 25.23 -13.56
N SER A 9 -4.76 24.15 -14.31
CA SER A 9 -5.93 23.28 -14.11
C SER A 9 -5.86 22.44 -12.83
N LEU A 10 -4.67 21.94 -12.47
CA LEU A 10 -4.44 21.18 -11.24
C LEU A 10 -4.42 22.05 -9.96
N SER A 11 -4.41 23.38 -10.10
CA SER A 11 -4.26 24.31 -8.97
C SER A 11 -5.52 24.48 -8.10
N LEU A 12 -6.70 24.14 -8.64
CA LEU A 12 -8.00 24.30 -8.00
C LEU A 12 -8.38 23.12 -7.07
N PRO A 13 -8.29 21.84 -7.49
CA PRO A 13 -8.59 20.70 -6.60
C PRO A 13 -7.71 20.67 -5.32
N PHE A 14 -6.46 21.10 -5.42
CA PHE A 14 -5.52 21.10 -4.30
C PHE A 14 -5.87 22.09 -3.18
N LYS A 15 -6.60 23.18 -3.49
CA LYS A 15 -6.98 24.19 -2.48
C LYS A 15 -8.06 23.71 -1.52
N SER A 16 -8.92 22.78 -1.94
CA SER A 16 -10.00 22.22 -1.10
C SER A 16 -9.60 20.92 -0.40
N VAL A 17 -8.77 20.08 -1.04
CA VAL A 17 -8.41 18.75 -0.51
C VAL A 17 -7.36 18.82 0.61
N LEU A 18 -6.26 19.58 0.45
CA LEU A 18 -5.18 19.59 1.45
C LEU A 18 -5.64 20.06 2.86
N PRO A 19 -6.48 21.09 3.03
CA PRO A 19 -7.01 21.46 4.35
C PRO A 19 -7.80 20.31 5.02
N ALA A 20 -8.59 19.55 4.26
CA ALA A 20 -9.34 18.41 4.79
C ALA A 20 -8.42 17.24 5.22
N LEU A 21 -7.30 17.04 4.53
CA LEU A 21 -6.28 16.07 4.93
C LEU A 21 -5.54 16.51 6.21
N VAL A 22 -5.27 17.81 6.38
CA VAL A 22 -4.72 18.38 7.63
C VAL A 22 -5.70 18.22 8.81
N ASP A 23 -7.00 18.33 8.58
CA ASP A 23 -8.02 17.99 9.58
C ASP A 23 -7.98 16.49 9.95
N ARG A 24 -7.82 15.59 8.96
CA ARG A 24 -7.69 14.14 9.19
C ARG A 24 -6.36 13.71 9.81
N LEU A 25 -5.27 14.47 9.65
CA LEU A 25 -4.06 14.30 10.46
C LEU A 25 -4.33 14.52 11.96
N GLY A 26 -5.47 15.11 12.33
CA GLY A 26 -5.90 15.27 13.72
C GLY A 26 -6.85 14.20 14.26
N ASP A 27 -7.16 13.15 13.48
CA ASP A 27 -8.19 12.17 13.82
C ASP A 27 -7.86 11.35 15.09
N GLY A 28 -8.90 10.94 15.81
CA GLY A 28 -8.76 10.10 17.00
C GLY A 28 -8.31 8.67 16.71
N LYS A 29 -8.47 8.20 15.46
CA LYS A 29 -8.01 6.88 15.01
C LYS A 29 -6.66 6.97 14.32
N ASP A 30 -5.70 6.18 14.79
CA ASP A 30 -4.30 6.19 14.32
C ASP A 30 -4.22 5.90 12.82
N GLN A 31 -4.90 4.86 12.36
CA GLN A 31 -5.01 4.49 10.95
C GLN A 31 -5.51 5.62 10.04
N VAL A 32 -6.40 6.51 10.53
CA VAL A 32 -6.92 7.63 9.72
C VAL A 32 -5.86 8.72 9.56
N ARG A 33 -5.03 8.95 10.59
CA ARG A 33 -3.91 9.89 10.51
C ARG A 33 -2.83 9.37 9.56
N GLU A 34 -2.47 8.09 9.67
CA GLU A 34 -1.53 7.40 8.76
C GLU A 34 -1.99 7.45 7.30
N ASN A 35 -3.25 7.10 7.03
CA ASN A 35 -3.80 7.15 5.67
C ASN A 35 -3.83 8.57 5.10
N SER A 36 -4.11 9.59 5.94
CA SER A 36 -4.03 10.99 5.52
C SER A 36 -2.59 11.40 5.18
N GLN A 37 -1.61 11.02 6.01
CA GLN A 37 -0.19 11.26 5.76
C GLN A 37 0.28 10.57 4.47
N ALA A 38 -0.07 9.31 4.26
CA ALA A 38 0.27 8.55 3.06
C ALA A 38 -0.30 9.18 1.78
N LEU A 39 -1.54 9.69 1.84
CA LEU A 39 -2.17 10.40 0.72
C LEU A 39 -1.47 11.74 0.43
N ILE A 40 -1.10 12.49 1.47
CA ILE A 40 -0.30 13.73 1.32
C ILE A 40 1.05 13.43 0.64
N LEU A 41 1.73 12.34 1.00
CA LEU A 41 3.00 11.96 0.38
C LEU A 41 2.82 11.53 -1.09
N ARG A 42 1.76 10.80 -1.43
CA ARG A 42 1.44 10.45 -2.83
C ARG A 42 1.10 11.66 -3.70
N CYS A 43 0.45 12.68 -3.13
CA CYS A 43 0.24 13.96 -3.81
C CYS A 43 1.55 14.64 -4.23
N MET A 44 2.64 14.44 -3.48
CA MET A 44 3.99 14.95 -3.81
C MET A 44 4.72 14.12 -4.87
N GLU A 45 4.32 12.87 -5.07
CA GLU A 45 4.89 11.96 -6.07
C GLU A 45 4.21 12.15 -7.43
N GLN A 46 2.88 12.17 -7.44
CA GLN A 46 2.07 12.01 -8.66
C GLN A 46 1.48 13.31 -9.21
N THR A 47 1.38 14.39 -8.41
CA THR A 47 0.50 15.53 -8.78
C THR A 47 1.13 16.92 -8.65
N ALA A 48 2.04 17.14 -7.69
CA ALA A 48 2.74 18.41 -7.55
C ALA A 48 4.10 18.22 -6.87
N SER A 49 5.03 19.16 -7.05
CA SER A 49 6.33 19.08 -6.36
C SER A 49 6.17 19.14 -4.83
N PRO A 50 7.08 18.49 -4.05
CA PRO A 50 7.00 18.50 -2.59
C PRO A 50 6.82 19.90 -2.00
N MET A 51 7.57 20.91 -2.47
CA MET A 51 7.42 22.29 -1.99
C MET A 51 6.04 22.89 -2.28
N TYR A 52 5.45 22.67 -3.46
CA TYR A 52 4.12 23.21 -3.81
C TYR A 52 3.01 22.68 -2.88
N VAL A 53 3.12 21.42 -2.47
CA VAL A 53 2.25 20.81 -1.46
C VAL A 53 2.54 21.42 -0.08
N TRP A 54 3.81 21.55 0.30
CA TRP A 54 4.21 22.10 1.59
C TRP A 54 3.78 23.56 1.82
N GLU A 55 3.81 24.41 0.82
CA GLU A 55 3.27 25.79 0.88
C GLU A 55 1.80 25.84 1.30
N ARG A 56 1.02 24.82 0.92
CA ARG A 56 -0.42 24.68 1.26
C ARG A 56 -0.65 23.97 2.58
N LEU A 57 0.34 23.24 3.10
CA LEU A 57 0.31 22.61 4.43
C LEU A 57 0.75 23.56 5.57
N LEU A 58 1.41 24.68 5.26
CA LEU A 58 1.87 25.67 6.27
C LEU A 58 0.80 26.09 7.31
N PRO A 59 -0.50 26.28 6.95
CA PRO A 59 -1.54 26.59 7.94
C PRO A 59 -1.73 25.50 9.00
N GLY A 60 -1.41 24.24 8.67
CA GLY A 60 -1.53 23.09 9.55
C GLY A 60 -0.66 23.17 10.81
N PHE A 61 0.49 23.83 10.74
CA PHE A 61 1.33 24.12 11.91
C PHE A 61 0.62 25.02 12.94
N LYS A 62 -0.44 25.74 12.56
CA LYS A 62 -1.25 26.59 13.45
C LYS A 62 -2.65 26.02 13.70
N HIS A 63 -2.89 24.75 13.36
CA HIS A 63 -4.23 24.18 13.46
C HIS A 63 -4.73 24.08 14.92
N LYS A 64 -6.04 24.25 15.15
CA LYS A 64 -6.65 24.22 16.50
C LYS A 64 -6.46 22.88 17.21
N ASN A 65 -6.55 21.76 16.48
CA ASN A 65 -6.35 20.42 17.03
C ASN A 65 -4.85 20.11 17.15
N PHE A 66 -4.39 19.79 18.37
CA PHE A 66 -2.98 19.47 18.62
C PHE A 66 -2.50 18.27 17.82
N ARG A 67 -3.37 17.26 17.60
CA ARG A 67 -3.03 16.07 16.80
C ARG A 67 -2.74 16.42 15.34
N SER A 68 -3.43 17.42 14.77
CA SER A 68 -3.10 17.90 13.41
C SER A 68 -1.73 18.59 13.39
N ARG A 69 -1.39 19.39 14.42
CA ARG A 69 -0.08 20.05 14.50
C ARG A 69 1.06 19.03 14.63
N GLU A 70 0.86 18.02 15.48
CA GLU A 70 1.74 16.84 15.61
C GLU A 70 1.85 16.08 14.28
N GLY A 71 0.71 15.74 13.64
CA GLY A 71 0.66 15.01 12.38
C GLY A 71 1.32 15.75 11.21
N VAL A 72 1.27 17.08 11.17
CA VAL A 72 1.99 17.90 10.17
C VAL A 72 3.51 17.86 10.42
N CYS A 73 3.98 17.91 11.67
CA CYS A 73 5.40 17.67 11.99
C CYS A 73 5.85 16.28 11.51
N LEU A 74 5.11 15.22 11.86
CA LEU A 74 5.39 13.85 11.43
C LEU A 74 5.37 13.69 9.91
N CYS A 75 4.46 14.39 9.21
CA CYS A 75 4.40 14.40 7.75
C CYS A 75 5.65 15.06 7.12
N LEU A 76 6.27 16.04 7.79
CA LEU A 76 7.50 16.65 7.32
C LEU A 76 8.70 15.71 7.51
N SER A 77 8.82 15.03 8.65
CA SER A 77 9.81 13.95 8.84
C SER A 77 9.65 12.85 7.79
N ALA A 78 8.41 12.43 7.48
CA ALA A 78 8.15 11.44 6.43
C ALA A 78 8.51 11.97 5.02
N THR A 79 8.27 13.25 4.74
CA THR A 79 8.69 13.89 3.47
C THR A 79 10.21 13.89 3.33
N LEU A 80 10.93 14.27 4.40
CA LEU A 80 12.40 14.30 4.43
C LEU A 80 13.01 12.92 4.22
N ASN A 81 12.46 11.89 4.87
CA ASN A 81 12.90 10.51 4.69
C ASN A 81 12.67 9.97 3.27
N MET A 82 11.59 10.40 2.60
CA MET A 82 11.21 9.94 1.26
C MET A 82 11.95 10.68 0.13
N TYR A 83 12.02 12.02 0.24
CA TYR A 83 12.46 12.90 -0.86
C TYR A 83 13.76 13.68 -0.56
N GLY A 84 14.27 13.61 0.67
CA GLY A 84 15.40 14.41 1.14
C GLY A 84 15.07 15.90 1.32
N ALA A 85 16.12 16.70 1.57
CA ALA A 85 16.02 18.15 1.74
C ALA A 85 15.94 18.93 0.41
N GLN A 86 16.53 18.38 -0.67
CA GLN A 86 16.69 19.02 -1.97
C GLN A 86 15.39 19.65 -2.55
N PRO A 87 14.22 18.96 -2.55
CA PRO A 87 13.00 19.52 -3.13
C PRO A 87 12.20 20.41 -2.16
N LEU A 88 12.78 20.84 -1.03
CA LEU A 88 12.12 21.63 0.02
C LEU A 88 12.90 22.91 0.34
N SER A 89 12.23 24.07 0.31
CA SER A 89 12.78 25.33 0.85
C SER A 89 12.70 25.30 2.39
N LEU A 90 13.63 24.60 3.03
CA LEU A 90 13.59 24.36 4.49
C LEU A 90 13.67 25.65 5.32
N SER A 91 14.28 26.71 4.78
CA SER A 91 14.28 28.07 5.34
C SER A 91 12.87 28.64 5.62
N LYS A 92 11.86 28.19 4.86
CA LYS A 92 10.44 28.56 5.00
C LYS A 92 9.70 27.67 6.01
N LEU A 93 10.17 26.45 6.27
CA LEU A 93 9.52 25.46 7.15
C LEU A 93 10.05 25.50 8.60
N VAL A 94 11.37 25.66 8.79
CA VAL A 94 12.03 25.76 10.10
C VAL A 94 11.39 26.80 11.06
N PRO A 95 10.95 28.00 10.62
CA PRO A 95 10.28 28.96 11.50
C PRO A 95 9.03 28.40 12.19
N HIS A 96 8.25 27.58 11.48
CA HIS A 96 7.03 26.97 12.02
C HIS A 96 7.37 25.90 13.07
N LEU A 97 8.37 25.05 12.81
CA LEU A 97 8.86 24.07 13.77
C LEU A 97 9.41 24.73 15.04
N CYS A 98 10.22 25.80 14.89
CA CYS A 98 10.72 26.61 16.00
C CYS A 98 9.58 27.17 16.87
N SER A 99 8.49 27.64 16.26
CA SER A 99 7.30 28.08 16.98
C SER A 99 6.65 26.94 17.78
N LEU A 100 6.53 25.75 17.19
CA LEU A 100 5.94 24.58 17.85
C LEU A 100 6.78 23.95 18.97
N THR A 101 8.08 24.26 19.06
CA THR A 101 8.88 23.89 20.27
C THR A 101 8.35 24.57 21.55
N GLY A 102 7.49 25.59 21.41
CA GLY A 102 6.77 26.26 22.49
C GLY A 102 5.28 25.93 22.57
N ASP A 103 4.79 24.91 21.87
CA ASP A 103 3.35 24.55 21.88
C ASP A 103 2.87 24.21 23.31
N GLN A 104 1.58 24.46 23.59
CA GLN A 104 0.97 24.11 24.87
C GLN A 104 0.99 22.58 25.12
N ASN A 105 0.79 21.78 24.07
CA ASN A 105 0.76 20.32 24.16
C ASN A 105 2.18 19.71 24.07
N PRO A 106 2.57 18.81 24.99
CA PRO A 106 3.91 18.20 25.01
C PRO A 106 4.23 17.34 23.78
N GLN A 107 3.24 16.66 23.19
CA GLN A 107 3.45 15.81 22.01
C GLN A 107 3.85 16.65 20.79
N VAL A 108 3.19 17.80 20.61
CA VAL A 108 3.52 18.74 19.52
C VAL A 108 4.93 19.31 19.68
N ARG A 109 5.37 19.60 20.92
CA ARG A 109 6.74 20.04 21.21
C ARG A 109 7.78 18.96 20.87
N GLU A 110 7.59 17.72 21.33
CA GLU A 110 8.53 16.64 21.04
C GLU A 110 8.54 16.29 19.54
N ALA A 111 7.38 16.29 18.87
CA ALA A 111 7.29 16.08 17.43
C ALA A 111 8.04 17.18 16.65
N SER A 112 7.90 18.45 17.02
CA SER A 112 8.61 19.54 16.34
C SER A 112 10.12 19.53 16.59
N ILE A 113 10.57 19.19 17.81
CA ILE A 113 12.00 19.00 18.13
C ILE A 113 12.57 17.82 17.32
N THR A 114 11.84 16.70 17.23
CA THR A 114 12.24 15.53 16.44
C THR A 114 12.34 15.87 14.96
N THR A 115 11.36 16.61 14.42
CA THR A 115 11.38 17.07 13.02
C THR A 115 12.56 18.02 12.75
N LEU A 116 12.91 18.90 13.71
CA LEU A 116 14.12 19.74 13.60
C LEU A 116 15.41 18.90 13.59
N VAL A 117 15.46 17.79 14.33
CA VAL A 117 16.59 16.85 14.28
C VAL A 117 16.65 16.18 12.91
N ASP A 118 15.52 15.76 12.33
CA ASP A 118 15.49 15.20 10.98
C ASP A 118 15.98 16.21 9.93
N VAL A 119 15.53 17.47 10.02
CA VAL A 119 16.10 18.56 9.19
C VAL A 119 17.63 18.67 9.38
N TYR A 120 18.12 18.64 10.63
CA TYR A 120 19.56 18.69 10.92
C TYR A 120 20.33 17.50 10.31
N ARG A 121 19.76 16.28 10.30
CA ARG A 121 20.37 15.12 9.64
C ARG A 121 20.60 15.34 8.15
N HIS A 122 19.73 16.08 7.46
CA HIS A 122 19.86 16.34 6.03
C HIS A 122 20.68 17.59 5.67
N VAL A 123 20.61 18.68 6.44
CA VAL A 123 21.32 19.95 6.07
C VAL A 123 22.47 20.35 6.99
N GLY A 124 22.63 19.66 8.13
CA GLY A 124 23.69 19.87 9.11
C GLY A 124 23.67 21.27 9.73
N GLU A 125 24.86 21.82 9.93
CA GLU A 125 25.10 23.06 10.69
C GLU A 125 24.34 24.29 10.15
N ARG A 126 23.89 24.28 8.89
CA ARG A 126 23.02 25.32 8.31
C ARG A 126 21.74 25.55 9.12
N VAL A 127 21.04 24.49 9.53
CA VAL A 127 19.82 24.66 10.36
C VAL A 127 20.15 25.04 11.81
N ARG A 128 21.31 24.62 12.34
CA ARG A 128 21.75 25.04 13.68
C ARG A 128 21.97 26.56 13.73
N ALA A 129 22.64 27.10 12.71
CA ALA A 129 22.85 28.53 12.54
C ALA A 129 21.55 29.31 12.32
N ASP A 130 20.57 28.74 11.60
CA ASP A 130 19.26 29.37 11.43
C ASP A 130 18.45 29.38 12.72
N VAL A 131 18.28 28.23 13.38
CA VAL A 131 17.55 28.08 14.65
C VAL A 131 18.12 29.00 15.73
N GLY A 132 19.46 29.13 15.81
CA GLY A 132 20.14 30.06 16.71
C GLY A 132 19.77 31.54 16.51
N LYS A 133 19.37 31.94 15.30
CA LYS A 133 18.95 33.31 14.96
C LYS A 133 17.45 33.57 15.21
N ARG A 134 16.62 32.54 15.45
CA ARG A 134 15.16 32.68 15.60
C ARG A 134 14.68 33.17 16.98
N GLY A 135 15.58 33.63 17.87
CA GLY A 135 15.21 34.28 19.14
C GLY A 135 14.53 33.36 20.15
N LEU A 136 14.82 32.05 20.13
CA LEU A 136 14.26 31.10 21.10
C LEU A 136 14.86 31.31 22.52
N PRO A 137 14.09 31.14 23.60
CA PRO A 137 14.61 31.14 24.97
C PRO A 137 15.77 30.16 25.14
N ALA A 138 16.82 30.58 25.85
CA ALA A 138 18.07 29.85 25.99
C ALA A 138 17.89 28.37 26.38
N ALA A 139 17.00 28.07 27.33
CA ALA A 139 16.70 26.69 27.73
C ALA A 139 16.19 25.81 26.58
N ARG A 140 15.26 26.32 25.75
CA ARG A 140 14.75 25.56 24.58
C ARG A 140 15.84 25.38 23.52
N LEU A 141 16.66 26.42 23.31
CA LEU A 141 17.75 26.37 22.33
C LEU A 141 18.80 25.32 22.74
N GLN A 142 19.14 25.25 24.03
CA GLN A 142 20.03 24.21 24.57
C GLN A 142 19.45 22.80 24.40
N THR A 143 18.14 22.59 24.65
CA THR A 143 17.49 21.29 24.40
C THR A 143 17.58 20.87 22.92
N ILE A 144 17.33 21.78 21.98
CA ILE A 144 17.40 21.49 20.53
C ILE A 144 18.85 21.18 20.12
N PHE A 145 19.80 21.99 20.58
CA PHE A 145 21.21 21.82 20.24
C PHE A 145 21.81 20.54 20.84
N ALA A 146 21.42 20.15 22.07
CA ALA A 146 21.79 18.85 22.63
C ALA A 146 21.28 17.68 21.77
N ARG A 147 20.04 17.72 21.28
CA ARG A 147 19.50 16.71 20.35
C ARG A 147 20.21 16.71 18.98
N PHE A 148 20.71 17.85 18.51
CA PHE A 148 21.56 17.91 17.30
C PHE A 148 22.94 17.28 17.54
N ASP A 149 23.56 17.55 18.69
CA ASP A 149 24.84 16.94 19.07
C ASP A 149 24.70 15.43 19.29
N GLU A 150 23.61 14.96 19.90
CA GLU A 150 23.27 13.53 19.98
C GLU A 150 23.13 12.89 18.59
N ALA A 151 22.42 13.55 17.66
CA ALA A 151 22.27 13.06 16.29
C ALA A 151 23.62 12.97 15.56
N LEU A 152 24.46 14.00 15.67
CA LEU A 152 25.80 14.05 15.09
C LEU A 152 26.71 12.95 15.66
N ASN A 153 26.74 12.80 16.99
CA ASN A 153 27.55 11.80 17.69
C ASN A 153 27.06 10.36 17.42
N SER A 154 25.77 10.16 17.11
CA SER A 154 25.21 8.85 16.78
C SER A 154 25.61 8.33 15.38
N GLY A 155 26.19 9.18 14.53
CA GLY A 155 26.53 8.84 13.13
C GLY A 155 25.33 8.78 12.18
N ASN A 156 24.10 8.99 12.67
CA ASN A 156 22.86 8.95 11.87
C ASN A 156 22.63 10.26 11.10
N MET A 157 23.59 10.68 10.28
CA MET A 157 23.50 11.84 9.39
C MET A 157 23.20 11.41 7.95
N ALA A 158 22.30 12.10 7.26
CA ALA A 158 21.82 11.76 5.91
C ALA A 158 22.55 12.54 4.79
N LEU A 159 23.74 13.05 5.07
CA LEU A 159 24.46 14.01 4.23
C LEU A 159 24.96 13.36 2.92
N SER A 160 24.39 13.76 1.78
CA SER A 160 24.85 13.38 0.44
C SER A 160 25.92 14.36 -0.09
N PRO A 161 27.05 13.88 -0.66
CA PRO A 161 28.15 14.75 -1.06
C PRO A 161 28.07 15.23 -2.53
N SER A 162 27.19 16.20 -2.84
CA SER A 162 27.35 17.10 -4.00
C SER A 162 26.31 18.25 -4.04
N HIS A 163 26.78 19.49 -4.22
CA HIS A 163 26.05 20.70 -4.68
C HIS A 163 24.53 20.79 -4.44
N ASP A 164 24.11 21.69 -3.54
CA ASP A 164 22.76 21.64 -2.95
C ASP A 164 21.78 22.73 -3.42
N ARG A 165 22.07 24.02 -3.20
CA ARG A 165 21.14 25.16 -3.41
C ARG A 165 19.82 25.17 -2.62
N SER A 166 19.37 24.11 -1.93
CA SER A 166 18.08 24.09 -1.19
C SER A 166 17.91 25.15 -0.07
N PHE A 167 18.93 25.98 0.16
CA PHE A 167 18.96 27.03 1.18
C PHE A 167 19.31 28.44 0.62
N GLU A 168 19.38 28.60 -0.71
CA GLU A 168 19.68 29.88 -1.37
C GLU A 168 18.49 30.35 -2.22
N ASP A 169 17.85 31.45 -1.83
CA ASP A 169 16.89 32.19 -2.66
C ASP A 169 17.65 33.25 -3.48
N ASP A 170 17.43 33.29 -4.80
CA ASP A 170 17.98 34.28 -5.74
C ASP A 170 16.97 35.42 -5.95
N ASP A 171 17.07 36.47 -5.13
CA ASP A 171 16.35 37.74 -5.33
C ASP A 171 17.31 38.79 -5.90
N SER A 172 17.48 38.79 -7.23
CA SER A 172 18.28 39.78 -7.95
C SER A 172 17.42 40.88 -8.57
N VAL A 173 17.23 41.99 -7.85
CA VAL A 173 16.98 43.32 -8.46
C VAL A 173 17.67 44.42 -7.62
N ASP A 174 18.52 45.19 -8.30
CA ASP A 174 19.09 46.49 -7.94
C ASP A 174 19.80 46.74 -6.58
N GLY A 175 21.12 46.97 -6.68
CA GLY A 175 21.59 48.34 -6.41
C GLY A 175 22.61 48.59 -5.28
N ASN A 176 23.91 48.57 -5.67
CA ASN A 176 24.93 49.54 -5.24
C ASN A 176 25.61 49.42 -3.84
N ARG A 177 26.96 49.31 -3.87
CA ARG A 177 27.96 49.64 -2.80
C ARG A 177 27.98 48.75 -1.53
N SER A 178 29.13 48.45 -0.89
CA SER A 178 30.54 48.83 -1.10
C SER A 178 31.49 47.73 -0.59
N SER A 179 32.71 47.68 -1.13
CA SER A 179 33.83 46.86 -0.64
C SER A 179 34.47 47.42 0.65
N SER A 180 34.87 46.57 1.62
CA SER A 180 36.14 46.70 2.36
C SER A 180 36.37 45.64 3.49
N ALA A 181 37.65 45.32 3.70
CA ALA A 181 38.32 44.94 4.96
C ALA A 181 37.98 43.62 5.71
N GLN A 182 38.89 42.65 5.53
CA GLN A 182 39.67 41.95 6.58
C GLN A 182 39.14 41.86 8.03
N ALA A 183 39.09 40.63 8.58
CA ALA A 183 39.97 40.20 9.68
C ALA A 183 39.90 38.68 9.92
N ALA A 184 41.04 38.03 10.18
CA ALA A 184 41.11 36.63 10.59
C ALA A 184 41.07 36.50 12.13
N PHE A 185 40.73 35.33 12.69
CA PHE A 185 41.49 34.76 13.82
C PHE A 185 41.27 33.23 13.98
N LYS A 186 42.21 32.59 14.69
CA LYS A 186 42.52 31.14 14.65
C LYS A 186 41.65 30.23 15.53
N VAL A 187 41.54 28.98 15.08
CA VAL A 187 41.11 27.78 15.84
C VAL A 187 42.15 27.37 16.91
N PRO A 188 41.76 27.06 18.17
CA PRO A 188 42.61 26.40 19.16
C PRO A 188 42.70 24.87 18.97
N LYS A 189 43.86 24.29 19.32
CA LYS A 189 44.24 22.89 19.06
C LYS A 189 44.26 22.05 20.33
N VAL A 190 43.82 20.79 20.23
CA VAL A 190 43.75 19.80 21.34
C VAL A 190 45.14 19.43 21.88
N PRO A 191 45.34 19.32 23.22
CA PRO A 191 46.52 18.69 23.83
C PRO A 191 46.31 17.19 24.16
N LYS A 192 47.39 16.42 24.20
CA LYS A 192 47.45 14.96 24.54
C LYS A 192 48.51 14.69 25.63
N LYS A 193 48.35 13.54 26.33
CA LYS A 193 49.30 12.77 27.20
C LYS A 193 49.14 12.95 28.73
N PRO A 194 49.63 12.00 29.58
CA PRO A 194 49.74 10.52 29.41
C PRO A 194 49.45 9.64 30.69
N ALA A 195 49.15 8.33 30.49
CA ALA A 195 49.42 7.14 31.37
C ALA A 195 48.93 7.14 32.88
N GLU A 196 48.77 6.05 33.66
CA GLU A 196 49.22 4.63 33.64
C GLU A 196 48.21 3.62 34.33
N SER A 197 48.28 2.33 33.92
CA SER A 197 48.18 1.06 34.70
C SER A 197 46.95 0.59 35.57
N SER A 198 46.71 -0.74 35.51
CA SER A 198 45.99 -1.64 36.47
C SER A 198 44.45 -1.53 36.62
N THR A 199 43.62 -2.57 36.87
CA THR A 199 43.78 -4.05 36.93
C THR A 199 42.44 -4.79 36.67
N ALA A 200 42.53 -6.04 36.21
CA ALA A 200 41.54 -7.14 36.08
C ALA A 200 40.06 -7.03 36.58
N ARG A 201 39.09 -7.41 35.72
CA ARG A 201 38.25 -8.66 35.83
C ARG A 201 37.26 -8.86 34.65
N ARG A 202 36.70 -10.08 34.53
CA ARG A 202 35.88 -10.62 33.40
C ARG A 202 34.40 -10.12 33.37
N PRO A 203 33.65 -10.33 32.26
CA PRO A 203 32.36 -9.68 31.98
C PRO A 203 31.11 -10.50 32.35
N SER A 204 29.95 -9.84 32.50
CA SER A 204 28.62 -10.42 32.22
C SER A 204 27.49 -9.39 32.07
N ALA A 205 26.54 -9.70 31.17
CA ALA A 205 25.11 -9.33 31.14
C ALA A 205 24.62 -7.88 30.82
N THR A 206 23.92 -7.79 29.68
CA THR A 206 22.71 -6.96 29.36
C THR A 206 22.76 -5.43 29.35
N GLY A 207 22.34 -4.84 28.22
CA GLY A 207 22.04 -3.40 28.07
C GLY A 207 21.33 -3.11 26.73
N GLY A 208 20.00 -2.99 26.77
CA GLY A 208 19.10 -3.09 25.60
C GLY A 208 19.34 -2.15 24.41
N LYS A 209 19.16 -2.71 23.20
CA LYS A 209 18.95 -1.93 21.97
C LYS A 209 17.47 -1.54 21.87
N LEU A 210 17.18 -0.24 21.90
CA LEU A 210 15.84 0.29 21.67
C LEU A 210 15.41 -0.01 20.23
N VAL A 211 14.31 -0.75 20.08
CA VAL A 211 13.70 -1.06 18.78
C VAL A 211 12.37 -0.32 18.70
N SER A 212 12.20 0.51 17.67
CA SER A 212 10.95 1.21 17.38
C SER A 212 9.82 0.18 17.19
N LYS A 213 8.69 0.42 17.85
CA LYS A 213 7.70 -0.61 18.15
C LYS A 213 6.69 -0.82 17.03
N GLU A 214 7.16 -1.21 15.85
CA GLU A 214 6.34 -1.99 14.92
C GLU A 214 7.19 -2.91 14.03
N SER A 215 6.68 -4.11 13.78
CA SER A 215 7.32 -5.16 12.96
C SER A 215 8.70 -5.67 13.40
N ALA A 216 8.92 -5.86 14.72
CA ALA A 216 10.00 -6.73 15.19
C ALA A 216 9.80 -8.17 14.65
N GLY A 217 10.57 -8.54 13.62
CA GLY A 217 10.63 -9.91 13.09
C GLY A 217 9.79 -10.21 11.85
N ALA A 218 9.27 -9.23 11.11
CA ALA A 218 8.96 -9.51 9.69
C ALA A 218 10.27 -9.58 8.90
N VAL A 219 10.31 -10.48 7.92
CA VAL A 219 11.24 -10.34 6.79
C VAL A 219 10.55 -9.43 5.77
N ASP A 220 11.23 -8.34 5.42
CA ASP A 220 10.87 -7.49 4.29
C ASP A 220 11.27 -8.18 2.96
N GLU A 221 10.44 -8.03 1.91
CA GLU A 221 10.63 -8.77 0.65
C GLU A 221 11.83 -8.25 -0.15
N ASP A 222 12.09 -6.94 -0.13
CA ASP A 222 13.26 -6.34 -0.78
C ASP A 222 14.56 -6.70 -0.05
N ASP A 223 14.59 -6.65 1.29
CA ASP A 223 15.71 -7.15 2.09
C ASP A 223 15.98 -8.65 1.88
N PHE A 224 14.93 -9.46 1.65
CA PHE A 224 15.08 -10.89 1.37
C PHE A 224 15.72 -11.15 0.01
N ILE A 225 15.29 -10.43 -1.03
CA ILE A 225 15.85 -10.52 -2.38
C ILE A 225 17.27 -9.97 -2.41
N LYS A 226 17.53 -8.83 -1.75
CA LYS A 226 18.88 -8.24 -1.64
C LYS A 226 19.88 -9.20 -0.97
N ALA A 227 19.44 -10.00 0.00
CA ALA A 227 20.26 -11.03 0.64
C ALA A 227 20.69 -12.20 -0.26
N PHE A 228 20.20 -12.27 -1.52
CA PHE A 228 20.70 -13.20 -2.53
C PHE A 228 22.14 -12.87 -2.92
N THR A 229 22.45 -11.58 -3.07
CA THR A 229 23.76 -11.07 -3.53
C THR A 229 24.54 -10.33 -2.44
N ASP A 230 23.91 -9.95 -1.32
CA ASP A 230 24.61 -9.43 -0.12
C ASP A 230 25.32 -10.56 0.64
N VAL A 231 26.38 -11.06 0.02
CA VAL A 231 27.25 -12.14 0.50
C VAL A 231 28.70 -11.87 0.13
N PRO A 232 29.70 -12.42 0.85
CA PRO A 232 31.10 -12.22 0.52
C PRO A 232 31.41 -12.62 -0.93
N THR A 233 32.17 -11.79 -1.64
CA THR A 233 32.63 -12.10 -3.00
C THR A 233 33.65 -13.25 -2.95
N VAL A 234 33.53 -14.16 -3.91
CA VAL A 234 34.42 -15.31 -4.06
C VAL A 234 34.75 -15.49 -5.55
N GLN A 235 35.85 -16.18 -5.84
CA GLN A 235 36.18 -16.65 -7.18
C GLN A 235 36.17 -18.17 -7.17
N ILE A 236 35.86 -18.77 -8.31
CA ILE A 236 35.98 -20.21 -8.55
C ILE A 236 37.18 -20.39 -9.47
N TYR A 237 38.23 -21.06 -8.99
CA TYR A 237 39.50 -21.19 -9.71
C TYR A 237 39.55 -22.41 -10.62
N SER A 238 38.72 -23.42 -10.35
CA SER A 238 38.59 -24.63 -11.17
C SER A 238 37.32 -25.42 -10.81
N THR A 239 36.95 -26.41 -11.65
CA THR A 239 35.89 -27.38 -11.34
C THR A 239 36.13 -28.09 -10.00
N ARG A 240 37.37 -28.50 -9.72
CA ARG A 240 37.75 -29.18 -8.47
C ARG A 240 37.59 -28.27 -7.25
N ASP A 241 37.99 -27.00 -7.36
CA ASP A 241 37.79 -26.00 -6.31
C ASP A 241 36.30 -25.84 -5.97
N LEU A 242 35.43 -25.79 -6.99
CA LEU A 242 33.97 -25.77 -6.77
C LEU A 242 33.47 -27.05 -6.05
N GLU A 243 33.90 -28.23 -6.49
CA GLU A 243 33.54 -29.51 -5.85
C GLU A 243 33.99 -29.58 -4.39
N ASP A 244 35.23 -29.19 -4.09
CA ASP A 244 35.79 -29.16 -2.73
C ASP A 244 35.02 -28.17 -1.83
N ASN A 245 34.68 -26.98 -2.34
CA ASN A 245 33.81 -26.02 -1.62
C ASN A 245 32.41 -26.60 -1.34
N LEU A 246 31.75 -27.19 -2.35
CA LEU A 246 30.40 -27.75 -2.20
C LEU A 246 30.37 -28.98 -1.27
N ASN A 247 31.40 -29.82 -1.32
CA ASN A 247 31.57 -30.94 -0.40
C ASN A 247 31.73 -30.47 1.05
N LYS A 248 32.54 -29.43 1.30
CA LYS A 248 32.71 -28.86 2.66
C LYS A 248 31.41 -28.24 3.19
N ILE A 249 30.67 -27.53 2.33
CA ILE A 249 29.34 -27.01 2.67
C ILE A 249 28.38 -28.16 3.03
N ARG A 250 28.37 -29.25 2.24
CA ARG A 250 27.52 -30.42 2.51
C ARG A 250 27.86 -31.04 3.86
N GLU A 251 29.13 -31.22 4.17
CA GLU A 251 29.60 -31.75 5.46
C GLU A 251 29.04 -30.94 6.65
N VAL A 252 29.22 -29.62 6.62
CA VAL A 252 28.78 -28.72 7.70
C VAL A 252 27.25 -28.65 7.80
N CYS A 253 26.52 -28.57 6.68
CA CYS A 253 25.08 -28.37 6.69
C CYS A 253 24.24 -29.67 6.84
N SER A 254 24.85 -30.86 6.77
CA SER A 254 24.14 -32.16 6.88
C SER A 254 24.07 -32.72 8.30
N ASP A 255 24.74 -32.11 9.28
CA ASP A 255 24.69 -32.50 10.69
C ASP A 255 24.30 -31.28 11.54
N ASP A 256 23.21 -31.40 12.31
CA ASP A 256 22.63 -30.33 13.10
C ASP A 256 23.42 -29.99 14.38
N LYS A 257 24.41 -30.82 14.72
CA LYS A 257 25.36 -30.61 15.82
C LYS A 257 26.47 -29.62 15.49
N HIS A 258 26.73 -29.34 14.21
CA HIS A 258 27.65 -28.26 13.83
C HIS A 258 27.13 -26.91 14.32
N ASP A 259 28.07 -26.01 14.61
CA ASP A 259 27.70 -24.68 15.08
C ASP A 259 26.78 -23.96 14.08
N TRP A 260 25.77 -23.29 14.62
CA TRP A 260 24.69 -22.70 13.84
C TRP A 260 25.17 -21.52 12.98
N ASP A 261 26.18 -20.78 13.42
CA ASP A 261 26.74 -19.66 12.66
C ASP A 261 27.64 -20.17 11.51
N GLN A 262 28.33 -21.29 11.73
CA GLN A 262 29.04 -22.01 10.67
C GLN A 262 28.06 -22.55 9.61
N ARG A 263 26.93 -23.13 10.02
CA ARG A 263 25.87 -23.61 9.10
C ARG A 263 25.20 -22.46 8.35
N ALA A 264 24.91 -21.35 9.02
CA ALA A 264 24.41 -20.13 8.37
C ALA A 264 25.43 -19.57 7.35
N SER A 265 26.71 -19.53 7.71
CA SER A 265 27.80 -19.07 6.83
C SER A 265 28.04 -19.99 5.64
N ALA A 266 27.89 -21.30 5.79
CA ALA A 266 27.96 -22.26 4.69
C ALA A 266 26.82 -22.07 3.68
N LEU A 267 25.59 -21.77 4.15
CA LEU A 267 24.46 -21.40 3.28
C LEU A 267 24.71 -20.08 2.53
N LYS A 268 25.28 -19.06 3.20
CA LYS A 268 25.75 -17.83 2.52
C LYS A 268 26.80 -18.12 1.46
N LYS A 269 27.75 -19.02 1.73
CA LYS A 269 28.80 -19.42 0.78
C LYS A 269 28.23 -20.10 -0.47
N ILE A 270 27.12 -20.85 -0.41
CA ILE A 270 26.41 -21.35 -1.60
C ILE A 270 25.99 -20.16 -2.49
N ARG A 271 25.41 -19.11 -1.90
CA ARG A 271 25.00 -17.91 -2.65
C ARG A 271 26.21 -17.15 -3.21
N SER A 272 27.33 -17.05 -2.48
CA SER A 272 28.58 -16.51 -3.00
C SER A 272 29.05 -17.28 -4.24
N LEU A 273 28.99 -18.62 -4.22
CA LEU A 273 29.37 -19.46 -5.37
C LEU A 273 28.42 -19.27 -6.55
N LEU A 274 27.10 -19.12 -6.32
CA LEU A 274 26.14 -18.78 -7.38
C LEU A 274 26.47 -17.44 -8.05
N VAL A 275 26.75 -16.39 -7.27
CA VAL A 275 27.18 -15.07 -7.78
C VAL A 275 28.49 -15.18 -8.57
N ALA A 276 29.41 -16.06 -8.15
CA ALA A 276 30.65 -16.36 -8.86
C ALA A 276 30.48 -17.26 -10.10
N GLY A 277 29.24 -17.60 -10.48
CA GLY A 277 28.93 -18.35 -11.70
C GLY A 277 29.00 -19.87 -11.55
N ALA A 278 28.84 -20.44 -10.35
CA ALA A 278 28.87 -21.89 -10.13
C ALA A 278 27.89 -22.68 -11.04
N ALA A 279 26.74 -22.08 -11.40
CA ALA A 279 25.75 -22.70 -12.29
C ALA A 279 26.25 -22.94 -13.74
N ASN A 280 27.41 -22.38 -14.11
CA ASN A 280 28.08 -22.59 -15.39
C ASN A 280 28.99 -23.83 -15.41
N TYR A 281 29.17 -24.52 -14.28
CA TYR A 281 29.98 -25.73 -14.15
C TYR A 281 29.08 -26.97 -14.09
N ASP A 282 29.32 -27.97 -14.92
CA ASP A 282 28.45 -29.16 -15.01
C ASP A 282 28.35 -29.94 -13.68
N CYS A 283 29.45 -30.02 -12.91
CA CYS A 283 29.49 -30.70 -11.61
C CYS A 283 28.52 -30.08 -10.59
N PHE A 284 28.15 -28.80 -10.74
CA PHE A 284 27.30 -28.08 -9.80
C PHE A 284 25.94 -28.78 -9.62
N TYR A 285 25.31 -29.23 -10.70
CA TYR A 285 24.00 -29.88 -10.65
C TYR A 285 24.03 -31.25 -9.96
N GLN A 286 25.15 -31.98 -10.08
CA GLN A 286 25.36 -33.23 -9.35
C GLN A 286 25.52 -32.97 -7.85
N HIS A 287 26.33 -31.98 -7.47
CA HIS A 287 26.53 -31.60 -6.07
C HIS A 287 25.28 -30.97 -5.44
N LEU A 288 24.46 -30.26 -6.21
CA LEU A 288 23.22 -29.65 -5.74
C LEU A 288 22.22 -30.70 -5.23
N ARG A 289 22.07 -31.83 -5.95
CA ARG A 289 21.24 -32.97 -5.49
C ARG A 289 21.76 -33.57 -4.18
N LEU A 290 23.08 -33.56 -3.97
CA LEU A 290 23.69 -34.04 -2.72
C LEU A 290 23.46 -33.07 -1.55
N LEU A 291 23.07 -31.82 -1.81
CA LEU A 291 22.74 -30.82 -0.79
C LEU A 291 21.25 -30.82 -0.37
N ASP A 292 20.36 -31.57 -1.04
CA ASP A 292 18.92 -31.59 -0.71
C ASP A 292 18.64 -31.98 0.75
N GLY A 293 19.39 -32.92 1.30
CA GLY A 293 19.31 -33.28 2.73
C GLY A 293 19.71 -32.12 3.65
N ALA A 294 20.78 -31.42 3.31
CA ALA A 294 21.31 -30.28 4.05
C ALA A 294 20.36 -29.06 4.02
N PHE A 295 19.72 -28.79 2.87
CA PHE A 295 18.68 -27.76 2.76
C PHE A 295 17.46 -28.11 3.62
N LYS A 296 16.96 -29.35 3.53
CA LYS A 296 15.82 -29.83 4.33
C LYS A 296 16.10 -29.79 5.84
N LEU A 297 17.32 -30.11 6.27
CA LEU A 297 17.72 -30.04 7.67
C LEU A 297 17.82 -28.58 8.15
N SER A 298 18.42 -27.71 7.34
CA SER A 298 18.61 -26.29 7.70
C SER A 298 17.31 -25.49 7.69
N ALA A 299 16.37 -25.82 6.79
CA ALA A 299 15.02 -25.26 6.79
C ALA A 299 14.14 -25.75 7.97
N LYS A 300 14.59 -26.75 8.74
CA LYS A 300 13.91 -27.26 9.96
C LYS A 300 14.61 -26.85 11.26
N ASP A 301 15.63 -25.99 11.20
CA ASP A 301 16.40 -25.62 12.38
C ASP A 301 15.55 -24.86 13.42
N LEU A 302 15.86 -25.04 14.70
CA LEU A 302 15.22 -24.30 15.79
C LEU A 302 15.63 -22.81 15.81
N ARG A 303 16.73 -22.45 15.14
CA ARG A 303 17.26 -21.08 15.08
C ARG A 303 16.81 -20.39 13.81
N SER A 304 16.08 -19.28 13.98
CA SER A 304 15.52 -18.49 12.89
C SER A 304 16.54 -17.99 11.87
N GLN A 305 17.81 -17.76 12.28
CA GLN A 305 18.87 -17.37 11.35
C GLN A 305 19.20 -18.49 10.35
N VAL A 306 19.37 -19.74 10.82
CA VAL A 306 19.68 -20.88 9.93
C VAL A 306 18.53 -21.15 8.97
N VAL A 307 17.29 -21.10 9.47
CA VAL A 307 16.08 -21.21 8.63
C VAL A 307 15.99 -20.07 7.61
N ARG A 308 16.27 -18.82 8.00
CA ARG A 308 16.27 -17.67 7.10
C ARG A 308 17.33 -17.84 6.01
N GLU A 309 18.57 -18.19 6.35
CA GLU A 309 19.62 -18.43 5.35
C GLU A 309 19.27 -19.59 4.40
N ALA A 310 18.64 -20.66 4.91
CA ALA A 310 18.19 -21.77 4.07
C ALA A 310 17.11 -21.32 3.07
N CYS A 311 16.10 -20.57 3.53
CA CYS A 311 15.04 -20.00 2.70
C CYS A 311 15.60 -19.06 1.62
N ILE A 312 16.48 -18.13 1.98
CA ILE A 312 17.13 -17.19 1.04
C ILE A 312 17.94 -17.98 0.00
N THR A 313 18.64 -19.05 0.41
CA THR A 313 19.48 -19.85 -0.49
C THR A 313 18.66 -20.65 -1.49
N VAL A 314 17.58 -21.32 -1.08
CA VAL A 314 16.73 -22.06 -2.04
C VAL A 314 15.92 -21.14 -2.96
N ALA A 315 15.57 -19.95 -2.49
CA ALA A 315 14.95 -18.91 -3.31
C ALA A 315 15.93 -18.36 -4.38
N HIS A 316 17.19 -18.10 -4.01
CA HIS A 316 18.22 -17.69 -4.96
C HIS A 316 18.54 -18.81 -5.97
N LEU A 317 18.56 -20.07 -5.54
CA LEU A 317 18.69 -21.23 -6.43
C LEU A 317 17.56 -21.29 -7.46
N SER A 318 16.30 -21.11 -7.06
CA SER A 318 15.18 -21.04 -8.02
C SER A 318 15.32 -19.88 -9.01
N LEU A 319 15.77 -18.70 -8.57
CA LEU A 319 15.98 -17.55 -9.44
C LEU A 319 17.06 -17.79 -10.50
N VAL A 320 18.22 -18.35 -10.11
CA VAL A 320 19.37 -18.52 -11.00
C VAL A 320 19.21 -19.71 -11.96
N LEU A 321 18.61 -20.81 -11.48
CA LEU A 321 18.52 -22.07 -12.22
C LEU A 321 17.19 -22.25 -12.96
N GLY A 322 16.15 -21.52 -12.55
CA GLY A 322 14.79 -21.68 -13.04
C GLY A 322 14.32 -23.13 -13.01
N ASN A 323 13.76 -23.59 -14.13
CA ASN A 323 13.28 -24.98 -14.30
C ASN A 323 14.37 -26.06 -14.15
N LYS A 324 15.66 -25.74 -14.11
CA LYS A 324 16.72 -26.70 -13.78
C LYS A 324 16.77 -27.06 -12.28
N PHE A 325 16.04 -26.34 -11.43
CA PHE A 325 15.89 -26.62 -9.99
C PHE A 325 14.62 -27.42 -9.67
N ASP A 326 14.03 -28.14 -10.63
CA ASP A 326 12.73 -28.81 -10.45
C ASP A 326 12.72 -29.83 -9.30
N HIS A 327 13.77 -30.66 -9.21
CA HIS A 327 13.93 -31.64 -8.15
C HIS A 327 14.07 -30.98 -6.76
N GLY A 328 14.89 -29.93 -6.66
CA GLY A 328 15.12 -29.20 -5.42
C GLY A 328 13.87 -28.45 -4.94
N ALA A 329 13.14 -27.82 -5.87
CA ALA A 329 11.87 -27.15 -5.60
C ALA A 329 10.82 -28.12 -5.02
N GLU A 330 10.57 -29.24 -5.71
CA GLU A 330 9.67 -30.30 -5.24
C GLU A 330 10.11 -30.88 -3.89
N ALA A 331 11.42 -31.06 -3.71
CA ALA A 331 12.00 -31.60 -2.49
C ALA A 331 11.87 -30.66 -1.28
N ILE A 332 11.98 -29.33 -1.45
CA ILE A 332 12.04 -28.37 -0.35
C ILE A 332 10.68 -27.75 0.00
N VAL A 333 9.78 -27.53 -0.97
CA VAL A 333 8.49 -26.85 -0.74
C VAL A 333 7.65 -27.50 0.37
N PRO A 334 7.53 -28.84 0.50
CA PRO A 334 6.84 -29.47 1.63
C PRO A 334 7.45 -29.13 3.00
N VAL A 335 8.76 -28.85 3.08
CA VAL A 335 9.41 -28.42 4.31
C VAL A 335 9.09 -26.95 4.61
N LEU A 336 9.15 -26.08 3.60
CA LEU A 336 8.83 -24.65 3.74
C LEU A 336 7.37 -24.41 4.16
N PHE A 337 6.43 -25.25 3.72
CA PHE A 337 5.03 -25.19 4.17
C PHE A 337 4.87 -25.31 5.70
N ASN A 338 5.74 -26.07 6.36
CA ASN A 338 5.71 -26.23 7.82
C ASN A 338 6.21 -24.99 8.58
N LEU A 339 6.83 -24.02 7.89
CA LEU A 339 7.23 -22.73 8.48
C LEU A 339 6.05 -21.75 8.57
N ILE A 340 5.07 -21.85 7.67
CA ILE A 340 3.91 -20.93 7.60
C ILE A 340 3.09 -20.87 8.90
N PRO A 341 2.75 -21.98 9.59
CA PRO A 341 2.02 -21.93 10.86
C PRO A 341 2.88 -21.53 12.07
N ASN A 342 4.18 -21.28 11.91
CA ASN A 342 5.09 -20.98 13.02
C ASN A 342 4.84 -19.57 13.59
N CYS A 343 4.81 -19.44 14.92
CA CYS A 343 4.64 -18.15 15.60
C CYS A 343 5.88 -17.23 15.50
N ALA A 344 7.05 -17.77 15.19
CA ALA A 344 8.25 -16.98 14.90
C ALA A 344 8.10 -16.30 13.52
N LYS A 345 7.63 -15.04 13.53
CA LYS A 345 7.33 -14.25 12.32
C LYS A 345 8.45 -14.28 11.26
N VAL A 346 9.73 -14.31 11.68
CA VAL A 346 10.89 -14.40 10.77
C VAL A 346 10.91 -15.72 9.99
N MET A 347 10.63 -16.85 10.64
CA MET A 347 10.60 -18.17 9.99
C MET A 347 9.42 -18.27 9.02
N ALA A 348 8.22 -17.86 9.46
CA ALA A 348 7.02 -17.91 8.65
C ALA A 348 7.12 -17.01 7.40
N THR A 349 7.62 -15.78 7.55
CA THR A 349 7.84 -14.87 6.41
C THR A 349 8.94 -15.37 5.49
N SER A 350 10.07 -15.86 6.00
CA SER A 350 11.13 -16.47 5.17
C SER A 350 10.62 -17.65 4.33
N GLY A 351 9.82 -18.54 4.93
CA GLY A 351 9.23 -19.68 4.22
C GLY A 351 8.23 -19.27 3.14
N VAL A 352 7.39 -18.26 3.41
CA VAL A 352 6.46 -17.69 2.41
C VAL A 352 7.22 -17.04 1.25
N SER A 353 8.20 -16.18 1.51
CA SER A 353 8.99 -15.52 0.46
C SER A 353 9.75 -16.54 -0.39
N ALA A 354 10.32 -17.59 0.23
CA ALA A 354 10.96 -18.67 -0.52
C ALA A 354 9.98 -19.42 -1.44
N ILE A 355 8.79 -19.78 -0.95
CA ILE A 355 7.78 -20.46 -1.80
C ILE A 355 7.33 -19.55 -2.96
N ARG A 356 7.10 -18.25 -2.72
CA ARG A 356 6.72 -17.29 -3.78
C ARG A 356 7.76 -17.22 -4.89
N ILE A 357 9.04 -17.11 -4.52
CA ILE A 357 10.15 -17.00 -5.49
C ILE A 357 10.38 -18.35 -6.20
N ILE A 358 10.20 -19.48 -5.51
CA ILE A 358 10.21 -20.81 -6.15
C ILE A 358 9.08 -20.92 -7.20
N ILE A 359 7.86 -20.50 -6.89
CA ILE A 359 6.74 -20.53 -7.86
C ILE A 359 7.02 -19.61 -9.05
N ARG A 360 7.49 -18.38 -8.80
CA ARG A 360 7.77 -17.39 -9.86
C ARG A 360 8.85 -17.83 -10.85
N HIS A 361 9.88 -18.53 -10.40
CA HIS A 361 11.02 -18.89 -11.25
C HIS A 361 11.09 -20.38 -11.62
N THR A 362 10.32 -21.25 -10.96
CA THR A 362 10.24 -22.68 -11.30
C THR A 362 8.81 -23.06 -11.69
N HIS A 363 8.62 -23.45 -12.94
CA HIS A 363 7.34 -23.84 -13.51
C HIS A 363 7.18 -25.35 -13.41
N VAL A 364 7.10 -25.87 -12.18
CA VAL A 364 7.20 -27.30 -11.85
C VAL A 364 5.82 -27.86 -11.52
N PRO A 365 5.11 -28.56 -12.44
CA PRO A 365 3.70 -28.93 -12.23
C PRO A 365 3.44 -29.77 -10.98
N ARG A 366 4.46 -30.49 -10.51
CA ARG A 366 4.43 -31.33 -9.29
C ARG A 366 4.23 -30.51 -8.00
N LEU A 367 4.43 -29.19 -8.04
CA LEU A 367 4.09 -28.29 -6.92
C LEU A 367 2.58 -28.05 -6.79
N ILE A 368 1.78 -28.17 -7.87
CA ILE A 368 0.34 -27.90 -7.82
C ILE A 368 -0.36 -28.83 -6.80
N PRO A 369 -0.20 -30.17 -6.84
CA PRO A 369 -0.74 -31.06 -5.81
C PRO A 369 -0.31 -30.71 -4.37
N LEU A 370 0.93 -30.26 -4.18
CA LEU A 370 1.47 -29.88 -2.87
C LEU A 370 0.80 -28.61 -2.31
N ILE A 371 0.50 -27.63 -3.16
CA ILE A 371 -0.22 -26.41 -2.77
C ILE A 371 -1.71 -26.71 -2.57
N THR A 372 -2.35 -27.41 -3.51
CA THR A 372 -3.79 -27.70 -3.45
C THR A 372 -4.17 -28.60 -2.28
N SER A 373 -3.32 -29.56 -1.90
CA SER A 373 -3.57 -30.40 -0.70
C SER A 373 -3.55 -29.61 0.62
N ASN A 374 -2.86 -28.47 0.66
CA ASN A 374 -2.83 -27.59 1.83
C ASN A 374 -3.95 -26.52 1.84
N CYS A 375 -4.69 -26.36 0.75
CA CYS A 375 -5.88 -25.47 0.68
C CYS A 375 -6.98 -25.85 1.68
N THR A 376 -7.00 -27.09 2.18
CA THR A 376 -7.93 -27.57 3.23
C THR A 376 -7.25 -27.76 4.59
N SER A 377 -6.09 -27.15 4.82
CA SER A 377 -5.37 -27.27 6.10
C SER A 377 -6.18 -26.73 7.29
N LYS A 378 -6.04 -27.39 8.45
CA LYS A 378 -6.61 -26.89 9.73
C LYS A 378 -6.09 -25.49 10.08
N SER A 379 -4.87 -25.15 9.66
CA SER A 379 -4.29 -23.81 9.88
C SER A 379 -4.85 -22.80 8.87
N VAL A 380 -5.57 -21.79 9.39
CA VAL A 380 -6.09 -20.66 8.59
C VAL A 380 -4.95 -19.93 7.86
N ALA A 381 -3.81 -19.72 8.53
CA ALA A 381 -2.64 -19.06 7.94
C ALA A 381 -2.07 -19.83 6.73
N VAL A 382 -2.09 -21.17 6.80
CA VAL A 382 -1.70 -22.03 5.67
C VAL A 382 -2.70 -21.90 4.54
N ARG A 383 -4.02 -22.00 4.80
CA ARG A 383 -5.04 -21.88 3.73
C ARG A 383 -4.96 -20.55 3.00
N ARG A 384 -4.88 -19.42 3.73
CA ARG A 384 -4.66 -18.08 3.17
C ARG A 384 -3.48 -18.05 2.19
N ARG A 385 -2.33 -18.60 2.60
CA ARG A 385 -1.12 -18.65 1.77
C ARG A 385 -1.23 -19.62 0.60
N CYS A 386 -1.96 -20.72 0.72
CA CYS A 386 -2.19 -21.61 -0.42
C CYS A 386 -2.95 -20.92 -1.54
N TYR A 387 -3.97 -20.11 -1.23
CA TYR A 387 -4.72 -19.38 -2.26
C TYR A 387 -3.90 -18.22 -2.87
N ASP A 388 -3.07 -17.51 -2.08
CA ASP A 388 -2.05 -16.55 -2.58
C ASP A 388 -1.04 -17.24 -3.51
N PHE A 389 -0.59 -18.45 -3.18
CA PHE A 389 0.30 -19.25 -4.04
C PHE A 389 -0.39 -19.76 -5.30
N LEU A 390 -1.68 -20.14 -5.25
CA LEU A 390 -2.44 -20.52 -6.44
C LEU A 390 -2.67 -19.32 -7.36
N ASP A 391 -2.98 -18.15 -6.82
CA ASP A 391 -3.12 -16.91 -7.59
C ASP A 391 -1.80 -16.56 -8.31
N LEU A 392 -0.67 -16.54 -7.59
CA LEU A 392 0.66 -16.33 -8.17
C LEU A 392 0.99 -17.36 -9.26
N LEU A 393 0.72 -18.64 -9.01
CA LEU A 393 0.97 -19.72 -9.96
C LEU A 393 0.15 -19.56 -11.25
N LEU A 394 -1.08 -19.07 -11.15
CA LEU A 394 -1.99 -18.80 -12.27
C LEU A 394 -1.75 -17.43 -12.94
N GLN A 395 -0.76 -16.66 -12.48
CA GLN A 395 -0.29 -15.43 -13.12
C GLN A 395 1.06 -15.63 -13.85
N GLU A 396 1.95 -16.42 -13.25
CA GLU A 396 3.35 -16.58 -13.74
C GLU A 396 3.50 -17.76 -14.73
N TRP A 397 2.66 -18.81 -14.64
CA TRP A 397 2.84 -20.04 -15.43
C TRP A 397 2.03 -20.05 -16.73
N GLN A 398 2.50 -20.83 -17.71
CA GLN A 398 1.81 -21.00 -19.00
C GLN A 398 0.78 -22.14 -18.95
N THR A 399 -0.30 -22.02 -19.72
CA THR A 399 -1.46 -22.96 -19.74
C THR A 399 -1.05 -24.43 -19.82
N HIS A 400 -0.08 -24.77 -20.68
CA HIS A 400 0.37 -26.15 -20.88
C HIS A 400 0.96 -26.83 -19.63
N SER A 401 1.49 -26.05 -18.68
CA SER A 401 1.98 -26.57 -17.39
C SER A 401 0.84 -26.86 -16.40
N LEU A 402 -0.35 -26.29 -16.64
CA LEU A 402 -1.51 -26.31 -15.76
C LEU A 402 -2.56 -27.33 -16.20
N GLU A 403 -2.68 -27.63 -17.50
CA GLU A 403 -3.72 -28.47 -18.12
C GLU A 403 -3.96 -29.82 -17.41
N ARG A 404 -2.89 -30.50 -16.97
CA ARG A 404 -3.00 -31.80 -16.26
C ARG A 404 -3.58 -31.68 -14.84
N HIS A 405 -3.73 -30.46 -14.33
CA HIS A 405 -4.17 -30.15 -12.97
C HIS A 405 -5.43 -29.28 -12.94
N THR A 406 -6.04 -28.94 -14.07
CA THR A 406 -7.24 -28.07 -14.13
C THR A 406 -8.35 -28.52 -13.19
N ALA A 407 -8.65 -29.82 -13.12
CA ALA A 407 -9.67 -30.36 -12.23
C ALA A 407 -9.37 -30.11 -10.73
N VAL A 408 -8.12 -30.26 -10.28
CA VAL A 408 -7.75 -30.01 -8.88
C VAL A 408 -7.63 -28.52 -8.56
N LEU A 409 -7.25 -27.69 -9.54
CA LEU A 409 -7.25 -26.23 -9.43
C LEU A 409 -8.70 -25.70 -9.26
N VAL A 410 -9.62 -26.10 -10.16
CA VAL A 410 -11.05 -25.75 -10.10
C VAL A 410 -11.66 -26.11 -8.74
N GLU A 411 -11.46 -27.35 -8.29
CA GLU A 411 -12.03 -27.83 -7.03
C GLU A 411 -11.40 -27.16 -5.79
N SER A 412 -10.12 -26.81 -5.84
CA SER A 412 -9.46 -26.07 -4.76
C SER A 412 -9.96 -24.62 -4.67
N ILE A 413 -10.08 -23.93 -5.81
CA ILE A 413 -10.60 -22.55 -5.86
C ILE A 413 -12.07 -22.53 -5.43
N LYS A 414 -12.88 -23.52 -5.84
CA LYS A 414 -14.27 -23.69 -5.39
C LYS A 414 -14.39 -23.79 -3.86
N LYS A 415 -13.50 -24.55 -3.22
CA LYS A 415 -13.41 -24.65 -1.76
C LYS A 415 -12.99 -23.31 -1.14
N GLY A 416 -11.99 -22.63 -1.72
CA GLY A 416 -11.49 -21.35 -1.23
C GLY A 416 -12.51 -20.21 -1.27
N ILE A 417 -13.32 -20.13 -2.32
CA ILE A 417 -14.44 -19.16 -2.42
C ILE A 417 -15.45 -19.35 -1.27
N ARG A 418 -15.56 -20.59 -0.76
CA ARG A 418 -16.44 -20.99 0.35
C ARG A 418 -15.71 -21.16 1.69
N ASP A 419 -14.44 -20.75 1.81
CA ASP A 419 -13.68 -20.88 3.06
C ASP A 419 -14.37 -20.11 4.20
N ALA A 420 -14.28 -20.60 5.44
CA ALA A 420 -14.80 -19.90 6.61
C ALA A 420 -14.08 -18.56 6.87
N ASP A 421 -12.80 -18.47 6.52
CA ASP A 421 -11.97 -17.29 6.71
C ASP A 421 -12.13 -16.25 5.59
N SER A 422 -12.25 -14.95 5.94
CA SER A 422 -12.49 -13.89 4.96
C SER A 422 -11.34 -13.67 3.99
N GLU A 423 -10.10 -13.74 4.50
CA GLU A 423 -8.90 -13.48 3.69
C GLU A 423 -8.64 -14.65 2.74
N ALA A 424 -8.81 -15.90 3.21
CA ALA A 424 -8.76 -17.07 2.34
C ALA A 424 -9.78 -16.97 1.19
N ARG A 425 -11.00 -16.49 1.45
CA ARG A 425 -11.97 -16.18 0.38
C ARG A 425 -11.49 -15.07 -0.55
N VAL A 426 -10.80 -14.03 -0.07
CA VAL A 426 -10.25 -12.94 -0.92
C VAL A 426 -9.23 -13.50 -1.90
N GLU A 427 -8.22 -14.22 -1.40
CA GLU A 427 -7.16 -14.80 -2.22
C GLU A 427 -7.71 -15.84 -3.22
N ALA A 428 -8.67 -16.67 -2.81
CA ALA A 428 -9.31 -17.63 -3.70
C ALA A 428 -10.12 -16.95 -4.85
N ARG A 429 -10.66 -15.74 -4.62
CA ARG A 429 -11.33 -14.97 -5.68
C ARG A 429 -10.33 -14.36 -6.67
N LYS A 430 -9.07 -14.09 -6.29
CA LYS A 430 -8.02 -13.71 -7.24
C LYS A 430 -7.64 -14.90 -8.12
N ALA A 431 -7.35 -16.04 -7.49
CA ALA A 431 -7.01 -17.29 -8.16
C ALA A 431 -8.09 -17.73 -9.17
N TYR A 432 -9.37 -17.45 -8.92
CA TYR A 432 -10.45 -17.68 -9.90
C TYR A 432 -10.23 -16.92 -11.23
N TRP A 433 -9.69 -15.69 -11.21
CA TRP A 433 -9.43 -14.93 -12.43
C TRP A 433 -8.20 -15.44 -13.18
N GLY A 434 -7.14 -15.81 -12.48
CA GLY A 434 -6.03 -16.55 -13.08
C GLY A 434 -6.50 -17.85 -13.73
N LEU A 435 -7.34 -18.64 -13.05
CA LEU A 435 -7.97 -19.84 -13.61
C LEU A 435 -8.77 -19.52 -14.88
N ARG A 436 -9.57 -18.44 -14.89
CA ARG A 436 -10.36 -18.03 -16.06
C ARG A 436 -9.50 -17.64 -17.26
N ASN A 437 -8.35 -16.99 -17.04
CA ASN A 437 -7.43 -16.60 -18.11
C ASN A 437 -6.85 -17.82 -18.86
N HIS A 438 -6.66 -18.94 -18.16
CA HIS A 438 -6.18 -20.19 -18.76
C HIS A 438 -7.29 -21.14 -19.23
N PHE A 439 -8.38 -21.23 -18.47
CA PHE A 439 -9.43 -22.25 -18.58
C PHE A 439 -10.83 -21.59 -18.50
N PRO A 440 -11.24 -20.83 -19.53
CA PRO A 440 -12.46 -20.03 -19.45
C PRO A 440 -13.73 -20.88 -19.33
N ALA A 441 -13.80 -22.04 -20.01
CA ALA A 441 -14.96 -22.93 -19.96
C ALA A 441 -15.14 -23.56 -18.57
N GLU A 442 -14.05 -24.00 -17.95
CA GLU A 442 -14.03 -24.57 -16.61
C GLU A 442 -14.31 -23.51 -15.53
N ALA A 443 -13.82 -22.29 -15.72
CA ALA A 443 -14.15 -21.16 -14.85
C ALA A 443 -15.63 -20.74 -14.96
N ASP A 444 -16.21 -20.71 -16.17
CA ASP A 444 -17.64 -20.43 -16.35
C ASP A 444 -18.53 -21.56 -15.79
N ALA A 445 -18.13 -22.82 -15.96
CA ALA A 445 -18.79 -23.96 -15.32
C ALA A 445 -18.72 -23.88 -13.78
N LEU A 446 -17.57 -23.50 -13.22
CA LEU A 446 -17.40 -23.23 -11.80
C LEU A 446 -18.34 -22.10 -11.35
N TYR A 447 -18.34 -20.95 -12.04
CA TYR A 447 -19.17 -19.79 -11.74
C TYR A 447 -20.66 -20.13 -11.70
N ASN A 448 -21.15 -20.87 -12.70
CA ASN A 448 -22.53 -21.31 -12.79
C ASN A 448 -22.90 -22.34 -11.69
N SER A 449 -21.92 -23.02 -11.08
CA SER A 449 -22.12 -23.93 -9.94
C SER A 449 -22.11 -23.24 -8.55
N LEU A 450 -21.91 -21.92 -8.50
CA LEU A 450 -21.92 -21.13 -7.28
C LEU A 450 -23.29 -20.49 -7.04
N GLU A 451 -23.64 -20.29 -5.76
CA GLU A 451 -24.84 -19.54 -5.40
C GLU A 451 -24.74 -18.06 -5.81
N SER A 452 -25.89 -17.43 -6.05
CA SER A 452 -26.00 -16.03 -6.50
C SER A 452 -25.37 -15.00 -5.54
N SER A 453 -25.09 -15.38 -4.29
CA SER A 453 -24.29 -14.63 -3.33
C SER A 453 -22.81 -14.56 -3.77
N TYR A 454 -22.17 -15.73 -3.94
CA TYR A 454 -20.78 -15.86 -4.35
C TYR A 454 -20.55 -15.33 -5.77
N GLN A 455 -21.47 -15.62 -6.70
CA GLN A 455 -21.46 -15.11 -8.08
C GLN A 455 -21.35 -13.57 -8.14
N ARG A 456 -22.09 -12.85 -7.29
CA ARG A 456 -22.00 -11.38 -7.19
C ARG A 456 -20.64 -10.92 -6.65
N THR A 457 -20.09 -11.60 -5.64
CA THR A 457 -18.76 -11.26 -5.09
C THR A 457 -17.58 -11.58 -6.00
N LEU A 458 -17.75 -12.47 -6.98
CA LEU A 458 -16.80 -12.66 -8.07
C LEU A 458 -16.94 -11.51 -9.09
N GLN A 459 -18.16 -11.21 -9.56
CA GLN A 459 -18.39 -10.16 -10.55
C GLN A 459 -17.93 -8.76 -10.10
N SER A 460 -18.03 -8.41 -8.81
CA SER A 460 -17.49 -7.13 -8.33
C SER A 460 -15.96 -7.06 -8.46
N TYR A 461 -15.29 -8.21 -8.35
CA TYR A 461 -13.85 -8.34 -8.57
C TYR A 461 -13.46 -8.10 -10.03
N LEU A 462 -14.25 -8.58 -11.01
CA LEU A 462 -14.03 -8.29 -12.44
C LEU A 462 -13.99 -6.77 -12.70
N LYS A 463 -14.98 -6.04 -12.15
CA LYS A 463 -15.07 -4.57 -12.22
C LYS A 463 -13.97 -3.84 -11.42
N SER A 464 -13.06 -4.57 -10.77
CA SER A 464 -11.89 -4.02 -10.07
C SER A 464 -10.55 -4.40 -10.68
N SER A 465 -10.50 -5.38 -11.60
CA SER A 465 -9.25 -6.03 -12.01
C SER A 465 -9.00 -6.08 -13.52
N GLY A 466 -9.93 -5.60 -14.36
CA GLY A 466 -9.81 -5.66 -15.82
C GLY A 466 -9.58 -4.30 -16.48
N SER A 467 -8.33 -3.94 -16.76
CA SER A 467 -7.99 -2.97 -17.83
C SER A 467 -6.57 -3.20 -18.35
N VAL A 468 -6.39 -4.28 -19.14
CA VAL A 468 -5.26 -4.53 -20.06
C VAL A 468 -5.67 -5.60 -21.08
N ALA A 469 -5.24 -5.44 -22.35
CA ALA A 469 -5.26 -6.42 -23.46
C ALA A 469 -6.59 -6.76 -24.19
N SER A 470 -7.13 -5.78 -24.92
CA SER A 470 -7.54 -5.84 -26.35
C SER A 470 -8.06 -7.14 -27.05
N LEU A 471 -9.30 -7.09 -27.58
CA LEU A 471 -9.76 -7.39 -28.99
C LEU A 471 -11.29 -7.70 -29.04
N PRO A 472 -11.97 -7.62 -30.21
CA PRO A 472 -12.30 -6.46 -31.04
C PRO A 472 -13.80 -6.04 -30.93
N GLN A 473 -14.24 -5.08 -31.76
CA GLN A 473 -15.46 -4.27 -31.61
C GLN A 473 -16.81 -4.96 -31.92
N SER A 474 -17.84 -4.61 -31.15
CA SER A 474 -19.15 -4.16 -31.68
C SER A 474 -19.80 -3.17 -30.69
N GLU A 475 -20.57 -2.20 -31.19
CA GLU A 475 -20.81 -0.93 -30.50
C GLU A 475 -21.88 -0.95 -29.39
N GLY A 476 -21.66 -0.13 -28.35
CA GLY A 476 -22.57 0.06 -27.21
C GLY A 476 -22.03 1.10 -26.23
N ARG A 477 -21.80 2.33 -26.71
CA ARG A 477 -21.06 3.39 -25.99
C ARG A 477 -21.79 3.91 -24.74
N HIS A 478 -21.29 3.57 -23.56
CA HIS A 478 -21.41 4.40 -22.36
C HIS A 478 -20.00 4.85 -21.92
N PRO A 479 -19.77 6.14 -21.58
CA PRO A 479 -18.45 6.59 -21.16
C PRO A 479 -18.09 6.02 -19.78
N GLU A 480 -16.92 5.40 -19.70
CA GLU A 480 -16.26 5.09 -18.44
C GLU A 480 -15.74 6.41 -17.85
N VAL A 481 -16.36 6.89 -16.77
CA VAL A 481 -15.97 8.16 -16.12
C VAL A 481 -14.97 7.84 -15.02
N ASP A 482 -13.70 8.03 -15.33
CA ASP A 482 -12.61 7.96 -14.35
C ASP A 482 -12.78 9.06 -13.29
N ILE A 483 -12.13 8.93 -12.13
CA ILE A 483 -12.01 10.02 -11.15
C ILE A 483 -11.29 11.22 -11.78
N GLU A 484 -10.37 10.98 -12.72
CA GLU A 484 -9.76 12.03 -13.57
C GLU A 484 -10.75 12.66 -14.57
N THR A 485 -11.76 11.90 -15.03
CA THR A 485 -12.80 12.42 -15.93
C THR A 485 -13.84 13.23 -15.15
N LEU A 486 -14.17 12.80 -13.92
CA LEU A 486 -14.97 13.57 -12.96
C LEU A 486 -14.33 14.92 -12.63
N THR A 487 -13.01 14.97 -12.34
CA THR A 487 -12.31 16.24 -12.06
C THR A 487 -12.14 17.12 -13.30
N LEU A 488 -12.20 16.56 -14.51
CA LEU A 488 -12.24 17.31 -15.78
C LEU A 488 -13.65 17.85 -16.15
N GLN A 489 -14.72 17.36 -15.52
CA GLN A 489 -16.12 17.73 -15.84
C GLN A 489 -16.79 18.64 -14.81
N MET A 490 -16.14 18.95 -13.68
CA MET A 490 -16.70 19.81 -12.62
C MET A 490 -16.11 21.22 -12.70
N GLU A 491 -16.96 22.24 -12.78
CA GLU A 491 -16.50 23.63 -12.83
C GLU A 491 -16.55 24.32 -11.45
N ALA A 492 -15.88 25.47 -11.34
CA ALA A 492 -15.80 26.23 -10.09
C ALA A 492 -17.14 26.59 -9.39
N PRO A 493 -18.28 26.86 -10.06
CA PRO A 493 -19.54 27.17 -9.36
C PRO A 493 -20.19 25.95 -8.67
N ASP A 494 -19.80 24.71 -8.98
CA ASP A 494 -20.42 23.50 -8.40
C ASP A 494 -20.10 23.31 -6.90
N PHE A 495 -19.03 23.94 -6.41
CA PHE A 495 -18.54 23.79 -5.03
C PHE A 495 -18.86 25.00 -4.13
N VAL A 496 -20.14 25.39 -4.09
CA VAL A 496 -20.64 26.29 -3.04
C VAL A 496 -20.45 25.62 -1.67
N ASN A 497 -20.13 26.39 -0.63
CA ASN A 497 -19.96 25.90 0.75
C ASN A 497 -21.32 25.57 1.42
N SER A 498 -22.08 24.67 0.80
CA SER A 498 -23.41 24.26 1.21
C SER A 498 -23.39 23.05 2.15
N SER A 499 -24.56 22.72 2.71
CA SER A 499 -24.78 21.48 3.48
C SER A 499 -24.46 20.24 2.65
N GLU A 500 -24.82 20.25 1.37
CA GLU A 500 -24.71 19.12 0.45
C GLU A 500 -23.25 18.83 0.12
N THR A 501 -22.43 19.86 -0.15
CA THR A 501 -20.99 19.73 -0.38
C THR A 501 -20.26 19.14 0.83
N ARG A 502 -20.61 19.60 2.05
CA ARG A 502 -20.06 19.04 3.30
C ARG A 502 -20.52 17.61 3.54
N LEU A 503 -21.76 17.27 3.17
CA LEU A 503 -22.27 15.90 3.21
C LEU A 503 -21.55 14.98 2.20
N ALA A 504 -21.27 15.47 0.99
CA ALA A 504 -20.56 14.72 -0.04
C ALA A 504 -19.11 14.41 0.39
N VAL A 505 -18.38 15.41 0.90
CA VAL A 505 -17.03 15.20 1.45
C VAL A 505 -17.06 14.27 2.66
N SER A 506 -18.02 14.44 3.58
CA SER A 506 -18.18 13.53 4.71
C SER A 506 -18.46 12.09 4.26
N ARG A 507 -19.29 11.90 3.22
CA ARG A 507 -19.59 10.58 2.64
C ARG A 507 -18.38 9.97 1.96
N ILE A 508 -17.60 10.75 1.19
CA ILE A 508 -16.33 10.28 0.61
C ILE A 508 -15.36 9.81 1.71
N ILE A 509 -15.29 10.52 2.84
CA ILE A 509 -14.48 10.12 4.00
C ILE A 509 -15.05 8.87 4.68
N THR A 510 -16.37 8.74 4.85
CA THR A 510 -16.99 7.51 5.38
C THR A 510 -16.77 6.30 4.45
N TRP A 511 -16.98 6.46 3.13
CA TRP A 511 -16.77 5.42 2.12
C TRP A 511 -15.30 5.02 1.94
N THR A 512 -14.35 5.89 2.31
CA THR A 512 -12.91 5.55 2.35
C THR A 512 -12.46 5.00 3.71
N THR A 513 -13.33 4.96 4.73
CA THR A 513 -13.01 4.46 6.08
C THR A 513 -13.78 3.21 6.51
N GLU A 514 -14.74 2.72 5.72
CA GLU A 514 -15.35 1.39 5.94
C GLU A 514 -14.38 0.27 5.50
N PRO A 515 -14.05 -0.71 6.37
CA PRO A 515 -13.12 -1.80 6.02
C PRO A 515 -13.65 -2.80 4.97
N LYS A 516 -14.85 -2.58 4.42
CA LYS A 516 -15.55 -3.54 3.55
C LYS A 516 -15.91 -2.92 2.21
N SER A 517 -15.03 -3.20 1.25
CA SER A 517 -15.19 -3.06 -0.20
C SER A 517 -14.99 -1.68 -0.84
N SER A 518 -14.16 -1.68 -1.89
CA SER A 518 -14.09 -0.66 -2.94
C SER A 518 -15.41 -0.48 -3.70
N ASP A 519 -16.32 -1.45 -3.62
CA ASP A 519 -17.60 -1.43 -4.33
C ASP A 519 -18.50 -0.31 -3.79
N VAL A 520 -18.45 -0.03 -2.48
CA VAL A 520 -19.20 1.08 -1.85
C VAL A 520 -18.67 2.44 -2.31
N ARG A 521 -17.35 2.56 -2.53
CA ARG A 521 -16.71 3.76 -3.10
C ARG A 521 -17.15 3.99 -4.55
N LYS A 522 -17.30 2.93 -5.34
CA LYS A 522 -17.77 3.00 -6.74
C LYS A 522 -19.26 3.33 -6.83
N ASP A 523 -20.11 2.66 -6.06
CA ASP A 523 -21.55 2.92 -6.04
C ASP A 523 -21.89 4.34 -5.52
N GLY A 524 -21.11 4.86 -4.57
CA GLY A 524 -21.16 6.25 -4.12
C GLY A 524 -20.82 7.26 -5.23
N ALA A 525 -19.79 6.99 -6.04
CA ALA A 525 -19.41 7.82 -7.18
C ALA A 525 -20.49 7.81 -8.28
N THR A 526 -21.04 6.64 -8.62
CA THR A 526 -22.14 6.53 -9.61
C THR A 526 -23.39 7.29 -9.16
N LYS A 527 -23.75 7.23 -7.87
CA LYS A 527 -24.90 7.98 -7.32
C LYS A 527 -24.67 9.49 -7.25
N LEU A 528 -23.42 9.94 -7.04
CA LEU A 528 -23.06 11.36 -7.16
C LEU A 528 -23.21 11.85 -8.61
N LEU A 529 -22.71 11.09 -9.60
CA LEU A 529 -22.89 11.37 -11.03
C LEU A 529 -24.37 11.44 -11.42
N GLN A 530 -25.20 10.49 -10.94
CA GLN A 530 -26.63 10.46 -11.25
C GLN A 530 -27.40 11.65 -10.63
N ASN A 531 -27.00 12.13 -9.44
CA ASN A 531 -27.56 13.34 -8.85
C ASN A 531 -27.08 14.62 -9.57
N HIS A 532 -25.83 14.66 -10.02
CA HIS A 532 -25.31 15.79 -10.79
C HIS A 532 -26.03 15.91 -12.14
N LEU A 533 -26.21 14.81 -12.88
CA LEU A 533 -26.99 14.78 -14.13
C LEU A 533 -28.45 15.23 -13.95
N LYS A 534 -29.07 14.90 -12.81
CA LYS A 534 -30.44 15.36 -12.47
C LYS A 534 -30.50 16.85 -12.13
N ASN A 535 -29.45 17.43 -11.56
CA ASN A 535 -29.38 18.87 -11.29
C ASN A 535 -29.06 19.68 -12.55
N THR A 536 -28.16 19.21 -13.42
CA THR A 536 -27.83 19.91 -14.67
C THR A 536 -29.00 19.96 -15.66
N GLY A 537 -29.91 18.97 -15.61
CA GLY A 537 -31.15 18.97 -16.40
C GLY A 537 -32.13 20.12 -16.10
N ASN A 538 -32.03 20.76 -14.93
CA ASN A 538 -32.92 21.85 -14.51
C ASN A 538 -32.29 23.26 -14.62
N ALA A 539 -31.08 23.38 -15.19
CA ALA A 539 -30.32 24.64 -15.20
C ALA A 539 -30.19 25.32 -16.58
N ALA A 540 -30.90 24.83 -17.61
CA ALA A 540 -30.70 25.25 -19.01
C ALA A 540 -31.96 25.79 -19.71
N GLN A 541 -32.62 26.81 -19.12
CA GLN A 541 -33.39 27.79 -19.90
C GLN A 541 -33.66 29.08 -19.11
N ALA A 542 -32.76 30.06 -19.24
CA ALA A 542 -32.98 31.44 -18.84
C ALA A 542 -32.56 32.36 -20.02
N PRO A 543 -33.50 32.99 -20.75
CA PRO A 543 -33.15 33.86 -21.87
C PRO A 543 -32.69 35.24 -21.37
N MET A 544 -31.72 35.82 -22.09
CA MET A 544 -31.23 37.18 -21.91
C MET A 544 -32.38 38.21 -21.96
N GLY A 545 -32.46 39.09 -20.96
CA GLY A 545 -33.52 40.10 -20.87
C GLY A 545 -33.01 41.53 -21.04
N SER A 546 -33.71 42.33 -21.86
CA SER A 546 -33.93 43.80 -21.73
C SER A 546 -34.73 44.32 -22.96
N PRO A 547 -35.50 45.42 -22.86
CA PRO A 547 -36.69 45.53 -22.01
C PRO A 547 -37.91 46.16 -22.74
N LEU A 548 -39.04 46.31 -22.02
CA LEU A 548 -40.28 47.10 -22.26
C LEU A 548 -41.62 46.37 -22.53
N THR A 549 -42.67 47.00 -21.96
CA THR A 549 -44.12 46.96 -22.31
C THR A 549 -44.95 45.68 -22.10
N ARG A 550 -45.38 45.50 -20.83
CA ARG A 550 -46.78 45.39 -20.36
C ARG A 550 -47.88 45.06 -21.41
N HIS A 551 -48.60 43.93 -21.24
CA HIS A 551 -50.07 43.83 -21.02
C HIS A 551 -50.58 42.37 -21.10
N THR A 552 -51.66 42.07 -20.37
CA THR A 552 -52.41 40.77 -20.34
C THR A 552 -53.78 40.92 -21.06
N PRO A 553 -54.69 39.92 -21.07
CA PRO A 553 -54.61 38.61 -21.73
C PRO A 553 -55.85 38.30 -22.62
N ARG A 554 -55.87 37.21 -23.40
CA ARG A 554 -57.13 36.47 -23.76
C ARG A 554 -56.90 35.17 -24.56
N SER A 555 -57.66 34.14 -24.19
CA SER A 555 -58.00 32.93 -24.99
C SER A 555 -59.50 33.04 -25.40
N PRO A 556 -60.21 32.01 -25.97
CA PRO A 556 -59.80 30.67 -26.46
C PRO A 556 -60.45 30.20 -27.81
N ALA A 557 -60.22 28.92 -28.15
CA ALA A 557 -61.01 28.06 -29.08
C ALA A 557 -60.82 28.30 -30.62
N SER A 558 -61.09 27.36 -31.54
CA SER A 558 -61.93 26.14 -31.47
C SER A 558 -61.72 25.12 -32.64
N TRP A 559 -62.11 23.83 -32.45
CA TRP A 559 -62.51 22.80 -33.47
C TRP A 559 -61.40 22.10 -34.31
N SER A 560 -61.55 20.93 -34.94
CA SER A 560 -62.39 19.69 -34.76
C SER A 560 -61.95 18.57 -35.75
N SER A 561 -61.81 17.32 -35.28
CA SER A 561 -62.30 15.99 -35.80
C SER A 561 -62.88 15.79 -37.25
N PRO A 562 -63.09 14.54 -37.79
CA PRO A 562 -62.63 13.17 -37.38
C PRO A 562 -62.45 12.05 -38.49
N VAL A 563 -62.13 10.81 -38.05
CA VAL A 563 -62.65 9.45 -38.48
C VAL A 563 -62.35 8.84 -39.88
N THR A 564 -61.84 7.58 -39.89
CA THR A 564 -62.44 6.37 -40.52
C THR A 564 -61.70 5.06 -40.18
N SER A 565 -62.45 3.95 -40.10
CA SER A 565 -62.03 2.52 -40.00
C SER A 565 -63.02 1.70 -40.87
N PRO A 566 -62.79 0.42 -41.32
CA PRO A 566 -62.80 -0.77 -40.43
C PRO A 566 -62.12 -2.10 -40.91
N THR A 567 -62.22 -3.16 -40.05
CA THR A 567 -62.37 -4.63 -40.35
C THR A 567 -61.21 -5.60 -40.72
N ASN A 568 -60.87 -6.46 -39.73
CA ASN A 568 -61.08 -7.94 -39.66
C ASN A 568 -59.94 -9.01 -39.83
N THR A 569 -59.95 -9.95 -38.86
CA THR A 569 -59.49 -11.38 -38.80
C THR A 569 -58.04 -11.87 -39.10
N SER A 570 -57.33 -12.19 -38.02
CA SER A 570 -56.63 -13.47 -37.71
C SER A 570 -55.60 -14.12 -38.65
N GLN A 571 -54.33 -14.22 -38.18
CA GLN A 571 -53.61 -15.50 -38.01
C GLN A 571 -52.31 -15.36 -37.16
N ASN A 572 -52.05 -16.37 -36.32
CA ASN A 572 -50.81 -16.84 -35.66
C ASN A 572 -49.59 -15.93 -35.33
N THR A 573 -49.15 -16.08 -34.07
CA THR A 573 -47.76 -16.03 -33.55
C THR A 573 -46.91 -14.76 -33.74
N PRO A 574 -46.70 -13.96 -32.66
CA PRO A 574 -45.64 -12.96 -32.59
C PRO A 574 -44.41 -13.44 -31.79
N SER A 575 -43.22 -13.16 -32.31
CA SER A 575 -41.98 -13.08 -31.53
C SER A 575 -42.02 -11.83 -30.63
N PRO A 576 -41.49 -11.86 -29.39
CA PRO A 576 -41.54 -10.69 -28.51
C PRO A 576 -40.42 -9.70 -28.81
N SER A 577 -40.75 -8.63 -29.56
CA SER A 577 -40.03 -7.36 -29.52
C SER A 577 -40.87 -6.34 -28.74
N ALA A 578 -40.58 -6.17 -27.44
CA ALA A 578 -41.27 -5.21 -26.59
C ALA A 578 -40.37 -4.76 -25.43
N PHE A 579 -39.73 -3.60 -25.59
CA PHE A 579 -39.24 -2.76 -24.50
C PHE A 579 -39.34 -1.29 -24.92
N ASP A 580 -40.55 -0.76 -24.85
CA ASP A 580 -40.78 0.64 -24.47
C ASP A 580 -41.69 0.58 -23.25
N TYR A 581 -41.22 1.13 -22.13
CA TYR A 581 -42.03 1.43 -20.96
C TYR A 581 -41.66 2.84 -20.50
N ASP A 582 -42.62 3.75 -20.60
CA ASP A 582 -42.48 5.14 -20.20
C ASP A 582 -41.97 5.26 -18.76
N THR A 583 -40.97 6.13 -18.55
CA THR A 583 -40.34 6.34 -17.24
C THR A 583 -40.79 7.69 -16.64
N GLU A 584 -42.10 7.89 -16.50
CA GLU A 584 -42.62 9.04 -15.75
C GLU A 584 -43.64 8.63 -14.68
N ASN A 585 -43.56 9.33 -13.54
CA ASN A 585 -44.46 9.28 -12.39
C ASN A 585 -44.38 8.05 -11.45
N MET A 586 -43.24 7.90 -10.77
CA MET A 586 -43.20 7.26 -9.43
C MET A 586 -43.45 8.31 -8.35
N ASN A 587 -44.49 8.10 -7.54
CA ASN A 587 -44.94 9.00 -6.49
C ASN A 587 -43.87 9.20 -5.39
N SER A 588 -43.68 10.43 -4.94
CA SER A 588 -42.64 10.78 -3.98
C SER A 588 -42.91 10.21 -2.57
N GLU A 589 -44.18 10.04 -2.17
CA GLU A 589 -44.50 9.42 -0.88
C GLU A 589 -44.06 7.95 -0.78
N ASP A 590 -44.13 7.19 -1.88
CA ASP A 590 -43.71 5.77 -1.91
C ASP A 590 -42.18 5.62 -1.81
N ILE A 591 -41.44 6.62 -2.31
CA ILE A 591 -39.99 6.72 -2.16
C ILE A 591 -39.62 7.11 -0.71
N TYR A 592 -40.36 8.04 -0.10
CA TYR A 592 -40.14 8.43 1.29
C TYR A 592 -40.56 7.33 2.30
N SER A 593 -41.63 6.58 2.04
CA SER A 593 -42.03 5.44 2.88
C SER A 593 -40.99 4.32 2.81
N SER A 594 -40.46 4.02 1.62
CA SER A 594 -39.38 3.06 1.41
C SER A 594 -38.08 3.48 2.12
N LEU A 595 -37.67 4.74 2.00
CA LEU A 595 -36.49 5.28 2.71
C LEU A 595 -36.67 5.27 4.24
N LYS A 596 -37.88 5.55 4.73
CA LYS A 596 -38.19 5.47 6.16
C LYS A 596 -38.11 4.03 6.67
N GLY A 597 -38.71 3.07 5.95
CA GLY A 597 -38.64 1.64 6.30
C GLY A 597 -37.22 1.09 6.32
N VAL A 598 -36.36 1.50 5.38
CA VAL A 598 -34.91 1.16 5.41
C VAL A 598 -34.20 1.80 6.61
N THR A 599 -34.56 3.03 6.97
CA THR A 599 -33.96 3.73 8.13
C THR A 599 -34.38 3.10 9.46
N GLU A 600 -35.66 2.74 9.62
CA GLU A 600 -36.17 2.02 10.80
C GLU A 600 -35.55 0.61 10.90
N ALA A 601 -35.38 -0.11 9.78
CA ALA A 601 -34.68 -1.39 9.76
C ALA A 601 -33.21 -1.28 10.22
N ILE A 602 -32.50 -0.22 9.83
CA ILE A 602 -31.11 0.03 10.24
C ILE A 602 -31.02 0.41 11.73
N GLN A 603 -31.94 1.23 12.23
CA GLN A 603 -31.98 1.55 13.67
C GLN A 603 -32.29 0.31 14.52
N ASN A 604 -33.27 -0.51 14.12
CA ASN A 604 -33.60 -1.74 14.83
C ASN A 604 -32.45 -2.77 14.81
N PHE A 605 -31.65 -2.82 13.74
CA PHE A 605 -30.44 -3.64 13.70
C PHE A 605 -29.35 -3.15 14.67
N SER A 606 -29.23 -1.82 14.84
CA SER A 606 -28.29 -1.21 15.78
C SER A 606 -28.69 -1.38 17.25
N VAL A 607 -29.99 -1.40 17.56
CA VAL A 607 -30.49 -1.60 18.95
C VAL A 607 -30.32 -3.05 19.38
N ARG A 608 -30.73 -4.02 18.55
CA ARG A 608 -30.54 -5.46 18.83
C ARG A 608 -29.07 -5.82 19.10
N SER A 609 -28.17 -5.25 18.30
CA SER A 609 -26.72 -5.46 18.46
C SER A 609 -26.11 -4.79 19.69
N GLN A 610 -26.87 -3.96 20.44
CA GLN A 610 -26.49 -3.45 21.76
C GLN A 610 -27.13 -4.23 22.92
N GLU A 611 -28.33 -4.79 22.72
CA GLU A 611 -28.98 -5.68 23.70
C GLU A 611 -28.20 -7.01 23.84
N ASP A 612 -27.81 -7.63 22.72
CA ASP A 612 -26.95 -8.83 22.67
C ASP A 612 -25.56 -8.63 23.34
N MET A 613 -25.14 -7.38 23.58
CA MET A 613 -23.86 -7.02 24.22
C MET A 613 -23.98 -6.77 25.73
N ASN A 614 -25.20 -6.75 26.28
CA ASN A 614 -25.45 -6.41 27.69
C ASN A 614 -26.08 -7.56 28.51
N GLU A 615 -26.39 -8.72 27.92
CA GLU A 615 -26.76 -9.90 28.72
C GLU A 615 -25.53 -10.43 29.49
N PRO A 616 -25.59 -10.53 30.84
CA PRO A 616 -24.52 -11.12 31.61
C PRO A 616 -24.52 -12.64 31.42
N VAL A 617 -23.42 -13.17 30.87
CA VAL A 617 -23.19 -14.61 30.68
C VAL A 617 -23.36 -15.36 32.00
N GLN A 618 -24.50 -16.06 32.17
CA GLN A 618 -24.68 -17.00 33.27
C GLN A 618 -23.70 -18.17 33.10
N ARG A 619 -22.78 -18.31 34.05
CA ARG A 619 -21.96 -19.52 34.17
C ARG A 619 -22.87 -20.69 34.51
N ARG A 620 -22.83 -21.76 33.72
CA ARG A 620 -23.23 -23.08 34.19
C ARG A 620 -22.01 -23.74 34.83
N GLU A 621 -22.06 -23.87 36.15
CA GLU A 621 -21.22 -24.78 36.93
C GLU A 621 -22.04 -26.07 37.18
N GLY A 622 -21.40 -27.24 37.06
CA GLY A 622 -21.98 -28.56 37.36
C GLY A 622 -23.03 -29.07 36.36
N GLU A 623 -23.30 -30.37 36.25
CA GLU A 623 -22.67 -31.58 36.82
C GLU A 623 -23.05 -32.78 35.91
N GLU A 624 -22.26 -33.86 35.98
CA GLU A 624 -22.41 -35.18 35.30
C GLU A 624 -22.42 -35.24 33.74
#